data_AF-A0A2D5HI67-F1
#
_entry.id   AF-A0A2D5HI67-F1
#
_cell.length_a   1.000
_cell.length_b   1.000
_cell.length_c   1.000
_cell.angle_alpha   90.00
_cell.angle_beta   90.00
_cell.angle_gamma   90.00
#
_symmetry.space_group_name_H-M   'P 1'
#
loop_
_entity.id
_entity.type
_entity.pdbx_description
1 polymer ?
#
loop_
_entity_poly.entity_id
_entity_poly.type
_entity_poly.pdbx_seq_one_letter_code
_entity_poly.pdbx_strand_id
1 'polypeptide(L)'
;MLFDYYKKDARCMWCNRTKNPHPDYNEPIPTKIFLSFKKKKVELCLYCYEEEIKNSKNDPNNFCKNLDNRYDILNLIRFNSN
;
A
#
# COMPACT_ATOMS: atom_id res chain seq x y z
N MET A 1 5.67 14.20 4.71
CA MET A 1 4.53 13.30 4.45
C MET A 1 4.47 12.31 5.62
N LEU A 2 3.39 12.25 6.39
CA LEU A 2 3.35 11.44 7.63
C LEU A 2 2.58 10.13 7.39
N PHE A 3 3.16 9.02 7.85
CA PHE A 3 2.50 7.72 7.98
C PHE A 3 1.81 7.65 9.35
N ASP A 4 0.72 6.90 9.43
CA ASP A 4 -0.01 6.65 10.66
C ASP A 4 0.64 5.49 11.43
N TYR A 5 1.14 5.79 12.62
CA TYR A 5 1.72 4.81 13.55
C TYR A 5 0.68 4.30 14.54
N TYR A 6 0.86 3.09 15.06
CA TYR A 6 -0.02 2.45 16.05
C TYR A 6 -1.49 2.29 15.64
N LYS A 7 -1.80 2.43 14.34
CA LYS A 7 -3.13 2.17 13.79
C LYS A 7 -3.48 0.69 13.96
N LYS A 8 -4.48 0.38 14.80
CA LYS A 8 -4.83 -1.01 15.20
C LYS A 8 -5.27 -1.90 14.03
N ASP A 9 -5.91 -1.30 13.04
CA ASP A 9 -6.40 -1.94 11.82
C ASP A 9 -5.47 -1.71 10.62
N ALA A 10 -4.21 -1.33 10.86
CA ALA A 10 -3.22 -1.12 9.81
C ALA A 10 -3.04 -2.38 8.95
N ARG A 11 -3.18 -2.22 7.63
CA ARG A 11 -2.99 -3.31 6.68
C ARG A 11 -2.50 -2.79 5.35
N CYS A 12 -1.31 -3.24 4.93
CA CYS A 12 -0.84 -2.94 3.59
C CYS A 12 -1.62 -3.75 2.56
N MET A 13 -2.24 -3.09 1.59
CA MET A 13 -3.01 -3.74 0.53
C MET A 13 -2.14 -4.55 -0.42
N TRP A 14 -0.84 -4.21 -0.57
CA TRP A 14 0.07 -4.85 -1.52
C TRP A 14 0.76 -6.09 -0.97
N CYS A 15 1.24 -6.04 0.27
CA CYS A 15 1.98 -7.16 0.88
C CYS A 15 1.21 -7.84 2.01
N ASN A 16 0.00 -7.37 2.32
CA ASN A 16 -0.89 -7.92 3.35
C ASN A 16 -0.33 -7.92 4.79
N ARG A 17 0.83 -7.31 5.04
CA ARG A 17 1.41 -7.16 6.38
C ARG A 17 0.51 -6.30 7.25
N THR A 18 0.39 -6.68 8.52
CA THR A 18 -0.34 -5.95 9.56
C THR A 18 0.54 -5.65 10.78
N LYS A 19 1.59 -6.44 11.02
CA LYS A 19 2.49 -6.32 12.17
C LYS A 19 3.90 -5.93 11.76
N ASN A 20 4.60 -5.21 12.64
CA ASN A 20 6.01 -4.89 12.46
C ASN A 20 6.81 -6.19 12.25
N PRO A 21 7.62 -6.31 11.18
CA PRO A 21 8.40 -7.52 10.93
C PRO A 21 9.58 -7.71 11.89
N HIS A 22 9.95 -6.68 12.64
CA HIS A 22 11.06 -6.76 13.58
C HIS A 22 10.61 -7.47 14.87
N PRO A 23 11.33 -8.51 15.33
CA PRO A 23 10.88 -9.39 16.43
C PRO A 23 10.69 -8.67 17.76
N ASP A 24 11.44 -7.60 18.00
CA ASP A 24 11.38 -6.84 19.27
C ASP A 24 10.16 -5.92 19.39
N TYR A 25 9.39 -5.74 18.30
CA TYR A 25 8.29 -4.78 18.23
C TYR A 25 6.96 -5.50 17.99
N ASN A 26 6.00 -5.29 18.87
CA ASN A 26 4.66 -5.87 18.77
C ASN A 26 3.61 -4.87 18.22
N GLU A 27 4.04 -3.69 17.74
CA GLU A 27 3.11 -2.74 17.13
C GLU A 27 2.70 -3.11 15.69
N PRO A 28 1.56 -2.59 15.21
CA PRO A 28 1.21 -2.64 13.80
C PRO A 28 2.23 -1.91 12.92
N ILE A 29 2.30 -2.28 11.64
CA ILE A 29 3.12 -1.53 10.68
C ILE A 29 2.60 -0.10 10.50
N PRO A 30 3.51 0.88 10.30
CA PRO A 30 3.09 2.20 9.87
C PRO A 30 2.50 2.12 8.46
N THR A 31 1.33 2.73 8.27
CA THR A 31 0.61 2.73 7.00
C THR A 31 0.11 4.12 6.64
N LYS A 32 -0.24 4.32 5.38
CA LYS A 32 -0.91 5.53 4.93
C LYS A 32 -1.89 5.20 3.80
N ILE A 33 -3.00 5.91 3.77
CA ILE A 33 -3.96 5.85 2.66
C ILE A 33 -3.57 6.85 1.58
N PHE A 34 -3.44 6.35 0.35
CA PHE A 34 -3.21 7.11 -0.87
C PHE A 34 -4.47 7.04 -1.74
N LEU A 35 -4.67 8.06 -2.57
CA LEU A 35 -5.69 8.06 -3.61
C LEU A 35 -5.03 7.81 -4.96
N SER A 36 -5.53 6.82 -5.69
CA SER A 36 -5.13 6.58 -7.08
C SER A 36 -5.72 7.64 -8.02
N PHE A 37 -5.38 7.55 -9.31
CA PHE A 37 -5.94 8.45 -10.32
C PHE A 37 -7.48 8.28 -10.43
N LYS A 38 -7.98 7.04 -10.37
CA LYS A 38 -9.42 6.72 -10.30
C LYS A 38 -10.03 6.88 -8.89
N LYS A 39 -9.37 7.63 -7.99
CA LYS A 39 -9.84 7.91 -6.60
C LYS A 39 -10.05 6.68 -5.72
N LYS A 40 -9.39 5.56 -6.01
CA LYS A 40 -9.42 4.39 -5.14
C LYS A 40 -8.52 4.64 -3.94
N LYS A 41 -9.01 4.25 -2.75
CA LYS A 41 -8.21 4.28 -1.52
C LYS A 41 -7.27 3.08 -1.51
N VAL A 42 -5.97 3.33 -1.42
CA VAL A 42 -4.93 2.32 -1.33
C VAL A 42 -4.12 2.54 -0.06
N GLU A 43 -4.21 1.61 0.87
CA GLU A 43 -3.43 1.64 2.11
C GLU A 43 -2.09 0.91 1.93
N LEU A 44 -0.98 1.63 2.10
CA LEU A 44 0.37 1.09 1.91
C LEU A 44 1.20 1.22 3.18
N CYS A 45 2.04 0.22 3.43
CA CYS A 45 3.15 0.35 4.36
C CYS A 45 4.30 1.18 3.75
N LEU A 46 5.23 1.62 4.61
CA LEU A 46 6.39 2.41 4.19
C LEU A 46 7.17 1.75 3.05
N TYR A 47 7.51 0.47 3.20
CA TYR A 47 8.27 -0.27 2.18
C TYR A 47 7.55 -0.33 0.82
N CYS A 48 6.26 -0.70 0.80
CA CYS A 48 5.51 -0.77 -0.46
C CYS A 48 5.34 0.61 -1.09
N TYR A 49 5.18 1.67 -0.29
CA TYR A 49 5.15 3.04 -0.80
C TYR A 49 6.48 3.41 -1.49
N GLU A 50 7.62 3.14 -0.86
CA GLU A 50 8.94 3.43 -1.44
C GLU A 50 9.15 2.71 -2.76
N GLU A 51 8.75 1.44 -2.85
CA GLU A 51 8.81 0.68 -4.09
C GLU A 51 7.92 1.28 -5.18
N GLU A 52 6.69 1.71 -4.86
CA GLU A 52 5.81 2.38 -5.81
C GLU A 52 6.39 3.72 -6.30
N ILE A 53 7.06 4.48 -5.43
CA ILE A 53 7.75 5.73 -5.79
C ILE A 53 8.95 5.47 -6.72
N LYS A 54 9.75 4.44 -6.44
CA LYS A 54 10.85 4.03 -7.34
C LYS A 54 10.30 3.61 -8.70
N ASN A 55 9.24 2.80 -8.72
CA ASN A 55 8.60 2.33 -9.94
C ASN A 55 7.92 3.46 -10.73
N SER A 56 7.47 4.52 -10.05
CA SER A 56 6.92 5.70 -10.71
C SER A 56 7.98 6.68 -11.23
N LYS A 57 9.28 6.38 -11.03
CA LYS A 57 10.40 7.29 -11.32
C LYS A 57 10.25 8.63 -10.61
N ASN A 58 9.69 8.63 -9.40
CA ASN A 58 9.34 9.81 -8.62
C ASN A 58 8.30 10.75 -9.29
N ASP A 59 7.63 10.32 -10.36
CA ASP A 59 6.55 11.08 -10.99
C ASP A 59 5.21 10.80 -10.27
N PRO A 60 4.50 11.83 -9.77
CA PRO A 60 3.24 11.64 -9.05
C PRO A 60 2.10 11.08 -9.91
N ASN A 61 2.05 11.41 -11.20
CA ASN A 61 1.00 10.90 -12.09
C ASN A 61 1.20 9.41 -12.36
N ASN A 62 2.45 8.99 -12.58
CA ASN A 62 2.82 7.59 -12.72
C ASN A 62 2.54 6.82 -11.43
N PHE A 63 2.83 7.41 -10.25
CA PHE A 63 2.50 6.79 -8.97
C PHE A 63 1.00 6.50 -8.89
N CYS A 64 0.16 7.51 -9.10
CA CYS A 64 -1.30 7.35 -9.05
C CYS A 64 -1.84 6.34 -10.07
N LYS A 65 -1.26 6.29 -11.28
CA LYS A 65 -1.62 5.29 -12.32
C LYS A 65 -1.17 3.87 -11.96
N ASN A 66 0.02 3.72 -11.39
CA ASN A 66 0.54 2.43 -10.94
C ASN A 66 -0.36 1.84 -9.84
N LEU A 67 -0.83 2.69 -8.91
CA LEU A 67 -1.78 2.27 -7.89
C LEU A 67 -3.07 1.72 -8.51
N ASP A 68 -3.62 2.38 -9.54
CA ASP A 68 -4.81 1.89 -10.24
C ASP A 68 -4.59 0.54 -10.90
N ASN A 69 -3.50 0.40 -11.65
CA ASN A 69 -3.17 -0.82 -12.36
C ASN A 69 -3.02 -2.00 -11.40
N ARG A 70 -2.26 -1.82 -10.31
CA ARG A 70 -2.04 -2.89 -9.33
C ARG A 70 -3.31 -3.24 -8.57
N TYR A 71 -4.14 -2.25 -8.23
CA TYR A 71 -5.45 -2.50 -7.62
C TYR A 71 -6.35 -3.34 -8.54
N ASP A 72 -6.41 -2.99 -9.83
CA ASP A 72 -7.21 -3.70 -10.82
C ASP A 72 -6.72 -5.15 -11.00
N ILE A 73 -5.41 -5.36 -11.10
CA ILE A 73 -4.80 -6.71 -11.17
C ILE A 73 -5.17 -7.54 -9.93
N LEU A 74 -5.03 -6.98 -8.72
CA LEU A 74 -5.33 -7.71 -7.48
C LEU A 74 -6.81 -8.11 -7.39
N ASN A 75 -7.73 -7.26 -7.85
CA ASN A 75 -9.15 -7.60 -7.89
C ASN A 75 -9.46 -8.69 -8.92
N LEU A 76 -8.83 -8.66 -10.09
CA LEU A 76 -8.97 -9.70 -11.10
C LEU A 76 -8.48 -11.06 -10.55
N ILE A 77 -7.32 -11.08 -9.88
CA ILE A 77 -6.78 -12.31 -9.27
C ILE A 77 -7.73 -12.83 -8.18
N ARG A 78 -8.24 -11.96 -7.31
CA ARG A 78 -9.20 -12.34 -6.26
C ARG A 78 -10.51 -12.88 -6.83
N PHE A 79 -10.98 -12.32 -7.94
CA PHE A 79 -12.19 -12.80 -8.61
C PHE A 79 -12.00 -14.20 -9.19
N ASN A 80 -10.85 -14.46 -9.83
CA ASN A 80 -10.55 -15.75 -10.46
C ASN A 80 -10.08 -16.84 -9.50
N SER A 81 -9.89 -16.51 -8.21
CA SER A 81 -9.48 -17.46 -7.16
C SER A 81 -10.67 -17.99 -6.34
N ASN A 82 -11.89 -17.59 -6.70
CA ASN A 82 -13.17 -18.11 -6.18
C ASN A 82 -13.83 -19.01 -7.21
#